data_AF-A0A520JJS7-F1
#
_entry.id   AF-A0A520JJS7-F1
#
_cell.length_a   1.000
_cell.length_b   1.000
_cell.length_c   1.000
_cell.angle_alpha   90.00
_cell.angle_beta   90.00
_cell.angle_gamma   90.00
#
_symmetry.space_group_name_H-M   'P 1'
#
loop_
_entity.id
_entity.type
_entity.pdbx_description
1 polymer ?
#
loop_
_entity_poly.entity_id
_entity_poly.type
_entity_poly.pdbx_seq_one_letter_code
_entity_poly.pdbx_strand_id
1 'polypeptide(L)'
;MTLPATRRDALIAVIEALHAEIAALKTNDVRALEQATTDKLMRIEAVAAFGDTPPETETRALAEEAQRLNDTCRIYVNLMAANVRRRLQNLTGSAGAAMGAAPGSVYRAGMGLAAFA
;
A
#
# COMPACT_ATOMS: atom_id res chain seq x y z
N MET A 1 4.14 22.55 -20.16
CA MET A 1 3.10 22.08 -19.22
C MET A 1 2.04 23.16 -19.15
N THR A 2 0.83 22.89 -19.62
CA THR A 2 -0.27 23.87 -19.60
C THR A 2 -0.84 23.91 -18.19
N LEU A 3 -1.00 25.10 -17.61
CA LEU A 3 -1.64 25.25 -16.30
C LEU A 3 -3.11 24.81 -16.41
N PRO A 4 -3.65 24.07 -15.42
CA PRO A 4 -5.04 23.65 -15.45
C PRO A 4 -5.95 24.88 -15.42
N ALA A 5 -6.93 24.94 -16.33
CA ALA A 5 -7.86 26.05 -16.41
C ALA A 5 -8.91 26.02 -15.29
N THR A 6 -9.19 24.83 -14.74
CA THR A 6 -10.15 24.62 -13.67
C THR A 6 -9.64 23.67 -12.59
N ARG A 7 -10.23 23.73 -11.38
CA ARG A 7 -9.97 22.77 -10.29
C ARG A 7 -10.26 21.32 -10.72
N ARG A 8 -11.26 21.13 -11.57
CA ARG A 8 -11.60 19.84 -12.19
C ARG A 8 -10.44 19.32 -13.03
N ASP A 9 -9.91 20.14 -13.95
CA ASP A 9 -8.79 19.76 -14.80
C ASP A 9 -7.54 19.43 -13.97
N ALA A 10 -7.31 20.18 -12.89
CA ALA A 10 -6.23 19.92 -11.95
C ALA A 10 -6.39 18.54 -11.25
N LEU A 11 -7.61 18.15 -10.87
CA LEU A 11 -7.87 16.84 -10.28
C LEU A 11 -7.74 15.70 -11.30
N ILE A 12 -8.19 15.89 -12.54
CA ILE A 12 -7.98 14.92 -13.63
C ILE A 12 -6.47 14.69 -13.83
N ALA A 13 -5.70 15.77 -13.84
CA ALA A 13 -4.24 15.71 -13.87
C ALA A 13 -3.66 14.89 -12.71
N VAL A 14 -4.14 15.04 -11.47
CA VAL A 14 -3.70 14.23 -10.32
C VAL A 14 -4.02 12.74 -10.54
N ILE A 15 -5.22 12.42 -11.04
CA ILE A 15 -5.64 11.06 -11.34
C ILE A 15 -4.73 10.41 -12.40
N GLU A 16 -4.35 11.14 -13.46
CA GLU A 16 -3.41 10.66 -14.46
C GLU A 16 -2.04 10.33 -13.86
N ALA A 17 -1.50 11.20 -12.99
CA ALA A 17 -0.23 10.95 -12.32
C ALA A 17 -0.30 9.75 -11.37
N LEU A 18 -1.41 9.56 -10.66
CA LEU A 18 -1.65 8.38 -9.82
C LEU A 18 -1.69 7.08 -10.65
N HIS A 19 -2.32 7.10 -11.83
CA HIS A 19 -2.28 5.94 -12.73
C HIS A 19 -0.86 5.60 -13.20
N ALA A 20 -0.06 6.61 -13.54
CA ALA A 20 1.35 6.41 -13.88
C ALA A 20 2.16 5.84 -12.70
N GLU A 21 1.91 6.33 -11.48
CA GLU A 21 2.55 5.84 -10.26
C GLU A 21 2.18 4.37 -9.98
N ILE A 22 0.90 4.00 -10.12
CA ILE A 22 0.44 2.61 -10.00
C ILE A 22 1.10 1.72 -11.07
N ALA A 23 1.24 2.20 -12.31
CA ALA A 23 1.90 1.46 -13.37
C ALA A 23 3.38 1.20 -13.03
N ALA A 24 4.10 2.20 -12.53
CA ALA A 24 5.49 2.06 -12.09
C ALA A 24 5.64 1.10 -10.89
N LEU A 25 4.71 1.16 -9.93
CA LEU A 25 4.68 0.24 -8.78
C LEU A 25 4.48 -1.22 -9.24
N LYS A 26 3.60 -1.46 -10.21
CA LYS A 26 3.35 -2.81 -10.75
C LYS A 26 4.58 -3.41 -11.44
N THR A 27 5.41 -2.59 -12.08
CA THR A 27 6.62 -3.03 -12.78
C THR A 27 7.89 -2.94 -11.94
N ASN A 28 7.81 -2.41 -10.71
CA ASN A 28 8.96 -2.07 -9.85
C ASN A 28 9.98 -1.14 -10.54
N ASP A 29 9.51 -0.23 -11.40
CA ASP A 29 10.36 0.76 -12.04
C ASP A 29 10.56 1.97 -11.11
N VAL A 30 11.72 2.01 -10.45
CA VAL A 30 12.04 3.05 -9.46
C VAL A 30 12.16 4.45 -10.10
N ARG A 31 12.67 4.54 -11.33
CA ARG A 31 12.82 5.84 -12.01
C ARG A 31 11.48 6.38 -12.44
N ALA A 32 10.63 5.52 -13.02
CA ALA A 32 9.27 5.90 -13.37
C ALA A 32 8.44 6.26 -12.12
N LEU A 33 8.66 5.56 -11.00
CA LEU A 33 8.02 5.86 -9.73
C LEU A 33 8.42 7.24 -9.21
N GLU A 34 9.71 7.56 -9.16
CA GLU A 34 10.21 8.87 -8.74
C GLU A 34 9.62 10.01 -9.57
N GLN A 35 9.61 9.85 -10.90
CA GLN A 35 9.03 10.83 -11.80
C GLN A 35 7.53 11.00 -11.56
N ALA A 36 6.77 9.90 -11.48
CA ALA A 36 5.33 9.95 -11.27
C ALA A 36 4.95 10.53 -9.90
N THR A 37 5.73 10.22 -8.85
CA THR A 37 5.53 10.81 -7.52
C THR A 37 5.79 12.32 -7.54
N THR A 38 6.86 12.76 -8.21
CA THR A 38 7.16 14.20 -8.38
C THR A 38 6.02 14.92 -9.10
N ASP A 39 5.55 14.34 -10.22
CA ASP A 39 4.45 14.89 -11.00
C ASP A 39 3.14 14.94 -10.19
N LYS A 40 2.84 13.89 -9.41
CA LYS A 40 1.67 13.83 -8.52
C LYS A 40 1.71 14.98 -7.50
N LEU A 41 2.85 15.22 -6.85
CA LEU A 41 2.98 16.27 -5.84
C LEU A 41 2.79 17.66 -6.44
N MET A 42 3.44 17.95 -7.58
CA MET A 42 3.24 19.22 -8.29
C MET A 42 1.76 19.44 -8.67
N ARG A 43 1.06 18.39 -9.08
CA ARG A 43 -0.36 18.48 -9.47
C ARG A 43 -1.27 18.66 -8.26
N ILE A 44 -0.95 18.08 -7.11
CA ILE A 44 -1.67 18.35 -5.84
C ILE A 44 -1.51 19.82 -5.45
N GLU A 45 -0.32 20.40 -5.58
CA GLU A 45 -0.11 21.84 -5.36
C GLU A 45 -0.95 22.69 -6.33
N ALA A 46 -1.06 22.28 -7.60
CA ALA A 46 -1.92 22.95 -8.57
C ALA A 46 -3.41 22.87 -8.21
N VAL A 47 -3.89 21.77 -7.61
CA VAL A 47 -5.26 21.67 -7.07
C VAL A 47 -5.45 22.62 -5.88
N ALA A 48 -4.46 22.69 -4.98
CA ALA A 48 -4.50 23.54 -3.79
C ALA A 48 -4.55 25.05 -4.14
N ALA A 49 -3.98 25.46 -5.28
CA ALA A 49 -4.02 26.84 -5.76
C ALA A 49 -5.46 27.37 -6.03
N PHE A 50 -6.45 26.49 -6.21
CA PHE A 50 -7.86 26.87 -6.36
C PHE A 50 -8.58 27.13 -5.02
N GLY A 51 -7.90 26.93 -3.88
CA GLY A 51 -8.41 27.18 -2.54
C GLY A 51 -9.29 26.07 -1.96
N ASP A 52 -9.80 26.33 -0.74
CA ASP A 52 -10.47 25.34 0.11
C ASP A 52 -12.00 25.42 0.08
N THR A 53 -12.57 26.17 -0.87
CA THR A 53 -14.02 26.25 -1.04
C THR A 53 -14.60 24.83 -1.22
N PRO A 54 -15.73 24.50 -0.58
CA PRO A 54 -16.34 23.18 -0.71
C PRO A 54 -16.52 22.78 -2.17
N PRO A 55 -16.04 21.60 -2.60
CA PRO A 55 -16.14 21.19 -3.99
C PRO A 55 -17.58 20.87 -4.36
N GLU A 56 -17.94 21.27 -5.58
CA GLU A 56 -19.14 20.80 -6.28
C GLU A 56 -19.14 19.27 -6.41
N THR A 57 -20.30 18.68 -6.63
CA THR A 57 -20.50 17.22 -6.68
C THR A 57 -19.52 16.51 -7.60
N GLU A 58 -19.27 17.06 -8.79
CA GLU A 58 -18.33 16.45 -9.75
C GLU A 58 -16.87 16.53 -9.28
N THR A 59 -16.45 17.68 -8.78
CA THR A 59 -15.09 17.88 -8.23
C THR A 59 -14.86 16.95 -7.03
N ARG A 60 -15.90 16.73 -6.22
CA ARG A 60 -15.87 15.80 -5.09
C ARG A 60 -15.67 14.36 -5.56
N ALA A 61 -16.43 13.92 -6.57
CA ALA A 61 -16.29 12.57 -7.12
C ALA A 61 -14.88 12.30 -7.67
N LEU A 62 -14.25 13.31 -8.30
CA LEU A 62 -12.86 13.21 -8.76
C LEU A 62 -11.87 13.13 -7.58
N ALA A 63 -12.06 13.92 -6.53
CA ALA A 63 -11.21 13.84 -5.33
C ALA A 63 -11.32 12.47 -4.65
N GLU A 64 -12.52 11.90 -4.57
CA GLU A 64 -12.74 10.55 -4.05
C GLU A 64 -12.07 9.48 -4.92
N GLU A 65 -12.07 9.64 -6.25
CA GLU A 65 -11.35 8.74 -7.14
C GLU A 65 -9.83 8.82 -6.94
N ALA A 66 -9.28 10.05 -6.88
CA ALA A 66 -7.88 10.24 -6.56
C ALA A 66 -7.49 9.60 -5.22
N GLN A 67 -8.36 9.68 -4.22
CA GLN A 67 -8.16 9.02 -2.92
C GLN A 67 -8.11 7.49 -3.06
N ARG A 68 -9.06 6.88 -3.79
CA ARG A 68 -9.07 5.42 -4.04
C ARG A 68 -7.81 4.93 -4.76
N LEU A 69 -7.33 5.70 -5.73
CA LEU A 69 -6.09 5.38 -6.45
C LEU A 69 -4.87 5.48 -5.53
N ASN A 70 -4.80 6.51 -4.68
CA ASN A 70 -3.70 6.63 -3.71
C ASN A 70 -3.72 5.51 -2.66
N ASP A 71 -4.91 5.07 -2.24
CA ASP A 71 -5.04 3.88 -1.39
C ASP A 71 -4.49 2.61 -2.09
N THR A 72 -4.65 2.52 -3.41
CA THR A 72 -4.05 1.44 -4.21
C THR A 72 -2.52 1.53 -4.22
N CYS A 73 -1.94 2.73 -4.39
CA CYS A 73 -0.48 2.93 -4.27
C CYS A 73 0.05 2.44 -2.91
N ARG A 74 -0.65 2.80 -1.81
CA ARG A 74 -0.30 2.36 -0.45
C ARG A 74 -0.27 0.83 -0.32
N ILE A 75 -1.25 0.14 -0.92
CA ILE A 75 -1.31 -1.33 -0.91
C ILE A 75 -0.06 -1.92 -1.59
N TYR A 76 0.34 -1.41 -2.76
CA TYR A 76 1.53 -1.89 -3.46
C TYR A 76 2.81 -1.71 -2.66
N VAL A 77 3.04 -0.51 -2.10
CA VAL A 77 4.23 -0.23 -1.27
C VAL A 77 4.27 -1.16 -0.05
N ASN A 78 3.15 -1.34 0.64
CA ASN A 78 3.05 -2.25 1.78
C ASN A 78 3.35 -3.70 1.40
N LEU A 79 2.84 -4.15 0.25
CA LEU A 79 3.11 -5.49 -0.26
C LEU A 79 4.60 -5.68 -0.57
N MET A 80 5.25 -4.69 -1.18
CA MET A 80 6.70 -4.71 -1.44
C MET A 80 7.49 -4.83 -0.13
N ALA A 81 7.17 -4.02 0.88
CA ALA A 81 7.82 -4.08 2.19
C ALA A 81 7.63 -5.45 2.87
N ALA A 82 6.41 -6.00 2.82
CA ALA A 82 6.11 -7.32 3.36
C ALA A 82 6.87 -8.45 2.62
N ASN A 83 7.01 -8.34 1.31
CA ASN A 83 7.79 -9.27 0.49
C ASN A 83 9.27 -9.26 0.88
N VAL A 84 9.87 -8.07 1.01
CA VAL A 84 11.27 -7.92 1.44
C VAL A 84 11.46 -8.49 2.84
N ARG A 85 10.58 -8.15 3.79
CA ARG A 85 10.62 -8.70 5.15
C ARG A 85 10.60 -10.23 5.17
N ARG A 86 9.68 -10.87 4.44
CA ARG A 86 9.60 -12.34 4.36
C ARG A 86 10.90 -12.96 3.82
N ARG A 87 11.49 -12.37 2.78
CA ARG A 87 12.76 -12.84 2.20
C ARG A 87 13.90 -12.74 3.21
N LEU A 88 14.00 -11.62 3.93
CA LEU A 88 15.00 -11.45 4.98
C LEU A 88 14.84 -12.49 6.11
N GLN A 89 13.61 -12.74 6.56
CA GLN A 89 13.31 -13.76 7.58
C GLN A 89 13.72 -15.18 7.16
N ASN A 90 13.55 -15.51 5.87
CA ASN A 90 14.00 -16.79 5.32
C ASN A 90 15.53 -16.91 5.31
N LEU A 91 16.23 -15.83 4.95
CA LEU A 91 17.70 -15.82 4.91
C LEU A 91 18.33 -15.91 6.31
N THR A 92 17.70 -15.33 7.34
CA THR A 92 18.20 -15.36 8.72
C THR A 92 17.79 -16.61 9.50
N GLY A 93 17.15 -17.59 8.84
CA GLY A 93 16.63 -18.80 9.50
C GLY A 93 15.50 -18.54 10.49
N SER A 94 14.99 -17.31 10.56
CA SER A 94 13.90 -16.92 11.47
C SER A 94 12.52 -17.36 10.98
N ALA A 95 12.42 -17.92 9.77
CA ALA A 95 11.19 -18.47 9.20
C ALA A 95 10.56 -19.58 10.07
N GLY A 96 11.33 -20.25 10.93
CA GLY A 96 10.85 -21.27 11.86
C GLY A 96 10.50 -20.78 13.27
N ALA A 97 10.91 -19.58 13.68
CA ALA A 97 10.75 -19.13 15.07
C ALA A 97 9.33 -18.63 15.42
N ALA A 98 8.52 -18.29 14.41
CA ALA A 98 7.12 -17.91 14.61
C ALA A 98 6.15 -19.11 14.65
N MET A 99 6.62 -20.32 14.35
CA MET A 99 5.82 -21.56 14.36
C MET A 99 6.35 -22.56 15.41
N GLY A 100 6.68 -22.06 16.61
CA GLY A 100 7.25 -22.86 17.69
C GLY A 100 6.68 -22.57 19.08
N ALA A 101 5.54 -21.87 19.17
CA ALA A 101 4.86 -21.59 20.44
C ALA A 101 3.44 -22.14 20.43
N ALA A 102 3.32 -23.47 20.39
CA ALA A 102 2.20 -24.16 20.99
C ALA A 102 2.75 -25.35 21.81
N PRO A 103 3.02 -25.18 23.12
CA PRO A 103 3.32 -26.28 24.00
C PRO A 103 2.00 -27.03 24.31
N GLY A 104 1.54 -27.82 23.35
CA GLY A 104 0.30 -28.60 23.43
C GLY A 104 0.51 -30.11 23.29
N SER A 105 1.76 -30.61 23.32
CA SER A 105 2.04 -32.05 23.33
C SER A 105 2.85 -32.41 24.57
N VAL A 106 2.16 -32.44 25.71
CA VAL A 106 2.63 -33.21 26.86
C VAL A 106 2.25 -34.67 26.57
N TYR A 107 3.11 -35.41 25.88
CA TYR A 107 3.06 -36.87 25.97
C TYR A 107 3.58 -37.23 27.37
N ARG A 108 2.64 -37.36 28.33
CA ARG A 108 2.93 -37.83 29.68
C ARG A 108 3.19 -39.34 29.58
N ALA A 109 4.46 -39.73 29.51
CA ALA A 109 4.87 -41.10 29.76
C ALA A 109 4.63 -41.43 31.24
N GLY A 110 3.39 -41.77 31.57
CA GLY A 110 2.97 -42.29 32.86
C GLY A 110 2.98 -43.80 32.82
N MET A 111 4.10 -44.38 33.24
CA MET A 111 4.17 -45.74 33.73
C MET A 111 3.20 -45.88 34.91
N GLY A 112 2.26 -46.83 34.83
CA GLY A 112 1.29 -47.07 35.90
C GLY A 112 0.14 -47.98 35.50
N LEU A 113 0.45 -49.25 35.22
CA LEU A 113 -0.54 -50.33 35.23
C LEU A 113 -1.13 -50.45 36.64
N ALA A 114 -2.42 -50.12 36.82
CA ALA A 114 -3.23 -50.64 37.92
C ALA A 114 -4.73 -50.56 37.61
N ALA A 115 -5.36 -51.73 37.67
CA ALA A 115 -6.76 -52.00 37.99
C ALA A 115 -7.86 -51.52 37.03
N PHE A 116 -8.37 -52.46 36.22
CA PHE A 116 -9.80 -52.57 35.99
C PHE A 116 -10.27 -53.85 36.69
N ALA A 117 -11.20 -53.67 37.62
CA ALA A 117 -12.06 -54.70 38.20
C ALA A 117 -13.20 -55.03 37.22
#